data_AF-A0A382R632-F1
#
_entry.id   AF-A0A382R632-F1
#
_cell.length_a   1.000
_cell.length_b   1.000
_cell.length_c   1.000
_cell.angle_alpha   90.00
_cell.angle_beta   90.00
_cell.angle_gamma   90.00
#
_symmetry.space_group_name_H-M   'P 1'
#
loop_
_entity.id
_entity.type
_entity.pdbx_description
1 polymer ?
#
loop_
_entity_poly.entity_id
_entity_poly.type
_entity_poly.pdbx_seq_one_letter_code
_entity_poly.pdbx_strand_id
1 'polypeptide(L)'
;MSTNREFDYKSITELRHLLDSRAISSYELTERFLNRSEELVSYGIFISPPDDSILIEAEKADEAIKHSNGKGILTGIPVPVKDMESVKGLPFTHGSLPYKNFISDNDSLTVRRIKNSGGIVAGKTNTPENGFSGTTENRICGPARNPWDREKTPGGSSGGSAVAVASGLSPFSPGGDGGGSVRIPAGFTGIYGIKPN
;
A
#
# COMPACT_ATOMS: atom_id res chain seq x y z
N MET A 1 0.99 -20.02 -16.24
CA MET A 1 0.02 -18.92 -16.13
C MET A 1 0.70 -17.67 -16.66
N SER A 2 0.13 -17.04 -17.69
CA SER A 2 0.70 -15.81 -18.26
C SER A 2 0.84 -14.78 -17.14
N THR A 3 2.07 -14.42 -16.77
CA THR A 3 2.36 -13.36 -15.82
C THR A 3 2.06 -12.03 -16.49
N ASN A 4 0.78 -11.69 -16.67
CA ASN A 4 0.44 -10.41 -17.25
C ASN A 4 0.76 -9.31 -16.21
N ARG A 5 1.98 -8.77 -16.29
CA ARG A 5 2.48 -7.66 -15.46
C ARG A 5 2.16 -6.30 -16.08
N GLU A 6 1.25 -6.25 -17.04
CA GLU A 6 0.87 -5.06 -17.81
C GLU A 6 0.49 -3.86 -16.93
N PHE A 7 -0.12 -4.12 -15.76
CA PHE A 7 -0.60 -3.11 -14.82
C PHE A 7 0.34 -2.84 -13.63
N ASP A 8 1.14 -3.83 -13.24
CA ASP A 8 1.93 -3.84 -11.99
C ASP A 8 2.84 -2.60 -11.81
N TYR A 9 3.38 -2.05 -12.91
CA TYR A 9 4.31 -0.91 -12.90
C TYR A 9 3.74 0.36 -13.55
N LYS A 10 2.44 0.40 -13.85
CA LYS A 10 1.78 1.59 -14.39
C LYS A 10 1.72 2.67 -13.33
N SER A 11 2.00 3.92 -13.71
CA SER A 11 1.81 5.09 -12.85
C SER A 11 0.33 5.32 -12.53
N ILE A 12 0.05 6.12 -11.49
CA ILE A 12 -1.32 6.52 -11.13
C ILE A 12 -2.06 7.13 -12.33
N THR A 13 -1.41 7.99 -13.11
CA THR A 13 -2.04 8.65 -14.26
C THR A 13 -2.35 7.68 -15.39
N GLU A 14 -1.50 6.68 -15.61
CA GLU A 14 -1.78 5.64 -16.59
C GLU A 14 -2.91 4.72 -16.13
N LEU A 15 -2.92 4.29 -14.86
CA LEU A 15 -4.02 3.49 -14.29
C LEU A 15 -5.35 4.26 -14.35
N ARG A 16 -5.34 5.54 -14.00
CA ARG A 16 -6.53 6.42 -14.11
C ARG A 16 -7.05 6.43 -15.55
N HIS A 17 -6.19 6.61 -16.54
CA HIS A 17 -6.57 6.60 -17.95
C HIS A 17 -7.19 5.25 -18.39
N LEU A 18 -6.61 4.13 -17.94
CA LEU A 18 -7.13 2.80 -18.24
C LEU A 18 -8.50 2.55 -17.61
N LEU A 19 -8.69 3.00 -16.37
CA LEU A 19 -9.97 2.90 -15.66
C LEU A 19 -11.05 3.79 -16.32
N ASP A 20 -10.71 5.02 -16.69
CA ASP A 20 -11.66 5.96 -17.31
C ASP A 20 -12.07 5.54 -18.72
N SER A 21 -11.13 4.96 -19.48
CA SER A 21 -11.40 4.36 -20.80
C SER A 21 -12.04 2.98 -20.71
N ARG A 22 -12.18 2.42 -19.50
CA ARG A 22 -12.67 1.05 -19.23
C ARG A 22 -11.85 -0.04 -19.93
N ALA A 23 -10.56 0.22 -20.17
CA ALA A 23 -9.61 -0.79 -20.62
C ALA A 23 -9.33 -1.84 -19.52
N ILE A 24 -9.52 -1.45 -18.26
CA ILE A 24 -9.59 -2.33 -17.08
C ILE A 24 -10.65 -1.76 -16.13
N SER A 25 -11.36 -2.61 -15.42
CA SER A 25 -12.21 -2.20 -14.30
C SER A 25 -11.42 -2.04 -12.99
N SER A 26 -11.97 -1.29 -12.05
CA SER A 26 -11.46 -1.21 -10.69
C SER A 26 -11.48 -2.58 -10.02
N TYR A 27 -12.51 -3.39 -10.28
CA TYR A 27 -12.58 -4.78 -9.81
C TYR A 27 -11.39 -5.60 -10.31
N GLU A 28 -11.14 -5.65 -11.62
CA GLU A 28 -10.02 -6.41 -12.21
C GLU A 28 -8.66 -5.90 -11.71
N LEU A 29 -8.49 -4.58 -11.56
CA LEU A 29 -7.28 -3.99 -11.00
C LEU A 29 -7.07 -4.43 -9.54
N THR A 30 -8.14 -4.48 -8.76
CA THR A 30 -8.11 -4.86 -7.34
C THR A 30 -7.90 -6.38 -7.17
N GLU A 31 -8.51 -7.20 -8.00
CA GLU A 31 -8.24 -8.64 -8.08
C GLU A 31 -6.78 -8.90 -8.44
N ARG A 32 -6.23 -8.16 -9.41
CA ARG A 32 -4.80 -8.23 -9.75
C ARG A 32 -3.92 -7.84 -8.56
N PHE A 33 -4.28 -6.80 -7.82
CA PHE A 33 -3.56 -6.38 -6.61
C PHE A 33 -3.56 -7.47 -5.54
N LEU A 34 -4.69 -8.12 -5.26
CA LEU A 34 -4.80 -9.23 -4.30
C LEU A 34 -3.92 -10.42 -4.74
N ASN A 35 -4.04 -10.85 -5.99
CA ASN A 35 -3.22 -11.92 -6.55
C ASN A 35 -1.72 -11.59 -6.48
N ARG A 36 -1.35 -10.35 -6.79
CA ARG A 36 0.04 -9.89 -6.73
C ARG A 36 0.57 -9.80 -5.29
N SER A 37 -0.29 -9.46 -4.33
CA SER A 37 0.04 -9.48 -2.90
C SER A 37 0.44 -10.89 -2.47
N GLU A 38 -0.31 -11.91 -2.88
CA GLU A 38 0.00 -13.32 -2.58
C GLU A 38 1.30 -13.78 -3.25
N GLU A 39 1.52 -13.43 -4.52
CA GLU A 39 2.80 -13.69 -5.21
C GLU A 39 4.02 -13.08 -4.46
N LEU A 40 3.79 -11.96 -3.77
CA LEU A 40 4.82 -11.18 -3.06
C LEU A 40 4.86 -11.44 -1.55
N VAL A 41 4.09 -12.40 -1.02
CA VAL A 41 3.98 -12.67 0.43
C VAL A 41 5.35 -12.82 1.10
N SER A 42 6.28 -13.45 0.39
CA SER A 42 7.62 -13.74 0.88
C SER A 42 8.55 -12.51 1.02
N TYR A 43 8.12 -11.33 0.55
CA TYR A 43 8.81 -10.05 0.78
C TYR A 43 8.38 -9.33 2.06
N GLY A 44 7.37 -9.84 2.80
CA GLY A 44 6.97 -9.26 4.08
C GLY A 44 6.43 -7.83 3.96
N ILE A 45 5.72 -7.51 2.86
CA ILE A 45 5.17 -6.18 2.57
C ILE A 45 4.17 -5.74 3.65
N PHE A 46 3.33 -6.66 4.10
CA PHE A 46 2.22 -6.38 5.00
C PHE A 46 2.46 -6.90 6.41
N ILE A 47 2.00 -6.13 7.40
CA ILE A 47 1.75 -6.63 8.75
C ILE A 47 0.30 -7.11 8.89
N SER A 48 -0.62 -6.49 8.16
CA SER A 48 -2.00 -6.94 8.01
C SER A 48 -2.35 -6.90 6.51
N PRO A 49 -2.33 -8.03 5.81
CA PRO A 49 -2.62 -8.07 4.39
C PRO A 49 -4.06 -7.65 4.11
N PRO A 50 -4.35 -7.14 2.90
CA PRO A 50 -5.73 -6.95 2.44
C PRO A 50 -6.47 -8.31 2.39
N ASP A 51 -7.80 -8.26 2.49
CA ASP A 51 -8.67 -9.40 2.19
C ASP A 51 -9.66 -9.03 1.07
N ASP A 52 -10.42 -10.00 0.59
CA ASP A 52 -11.35 -9.86 -0.53
C ASP A 52 -12.44 -8.80 -0.33
N SER A 53 -12.65 -8.29 0.90
CA SER A 53 -13.64 -7.24 1.15
C SER A 53 -13.32 -5.94 0.40
N ILE A 54 -12.07 -5.71 0.01
CA ILE A 54 -11.69 -4.54 -0.80
C ILE A 54 -12.28 -4.57 -2.22
N LEU A 55 -12.71 -5.74 -2.72
CA LEU A 55 -13.40 -5.87 -4.00
C LEU A 55 -14.76 -5.15 -3.98
N ILE A 56 -15.44 -5.09 -2.83
CA ILE A 56 -16.71 -4.35 -2.68
C ILE A 56 -16.49 -2.85 -2.91
N GLU A 57 -15.36 -2.30 -2.44
CA GLU A 57 -15.00 -0.91 -2.68
C GLU A 57 -14.60 -0.68 -4.15
N ALA A 58 -14.05 -1.70 -4.80
CA ALA A 58 -13.73 -1.66 -6.22
C ALA A 58 -15.00 -1.60 -7.10
N GLU A 59 -16.01 -2.41 -6.80
CA GLU A 59 -17.31 -2.37 -7.50
C GLU A 59 -17.99 -0.99 -7.37
N LYS A 60 -17.94 -0.39 -6.16
CA LYS A 60 -18.46 0.96 -5.93
C LYS A 60 -17.70 2.01 -6.76
N ALA A 61 -16.38 1.85 -6.90
CA ALA A 61 -15.57 2.72 -7.73
C ALA A 61 -15.91 2.57 -9.22
N ASP A 62 -16.16 1.35 -9.71
CA ASP A 62 -16.59 1.11 -11.08
C ASP A 62 -17.92 1.81 -11.40
N GLU A 63 -18.92 1.70 -10.52
CA GLU A 63 -20.18 2.43 -10.69
C GLU A 63 -19.97 3.95 -10.63
N ALA A 64 -19.09 4.45 -9.75
CA ALA A 64 -18.76 5.87 -9.69
C ALA A 64 -18.10 6.37 -11.00
N ILE A 65 -17.16 5.61 -11.57
CA ILE A 65 -16.51 5.92 -12.85
C ILE A 65 -17.54 5.93 -13.97
N LYS A 66 -18.39 4.90 -14.05
CA LYS A 66 -19.45 4.76 -15.05
C LYS A 66 -20.42 5.94 -15.07
N HIS A 67 -20.75 6.49 -13.91
CA HIS A 67 -21.65 7.64 -13.77
C HIS A 67 -20.92 9.00 -13.81
N SER A 68 -19.62 9.05 -14.15
CA SER A 68 -18.80 10.28 -14.14
C SER A 68 -18.78 11.00 -12.78
N ASN A 69 -19.08 10.28 -11.71
CA ASN A 69 -19.04 10.74 -10.32
C ASN A 69 -17.67 10.44 -9.68
N GLY A 70 -16.92 9.49 -10.23
CA GLY A 70 -15.54 9.16 -9.87
C GLY A 70 -14.53 10.16 -10.44
N LYS A 71 -14.38 11.33 -9.82
CA LYS A 71 -13.47 12.38 -10.30
C LYS A 71 -12.12 12.44 -9.58
N GLY A 72 -11.90 11.58 -8.59
CA GLY A 72 -10.65 11.55 -7.84
C GLY A 72 -9.54 10.86 -8.61
N ILE A 73 -8.32 11.39 -8.53
CA ILE A 73 -7.17 10.80 -9.24
C ILE A 73 -6.88 9.35 -8.79
N LEU A 74 -7.34 8.96 -7.61
CA LEU A 74 -7.19 7.61 -7.05
C LEU A 74 -8.43 6.73 -7.18
N THR A 75 -9.53 7.18 -7.80
CA THR A 75 -10.80 6.42 -7.83
C THR A 75 -10.64 4.99 -8.32
N GLY A 76 -10.80 3.99 -7.44
CA GLY A 76 -10.66 2.58 -7.81
C GLY A 76 -9.22 2.05 -7.86
N ILE A 77 -8.24 2.80 -7.37
CA ILE A 77 -6.85 2.36 -7.27
C ILE A 77 -6.58 1.83 -5.84
N PRO A 78 -6.11 0.58 -5.68
CA PRO A 78 -5.66 0.05 -4.39
C PRO A 78 -4.39 0.74 -3.86
N VAL A 79 -4.45 1.16 -2.60
CA VAL A 79 -3.39 1.88 -1.90
C VAL A 79 -3.06 1.18 -0.58
N PRO A 80 -1.94 0.46 -0.50
CA PRO A 80 -1.48 -0.08 0.78
C PRO A 80 -0.90 1.03 1.64
N VAL A 81 -1.25 1.08 2.93
CA VAL A 81 -0.87 2.19 3.82
C VAL A 81 -0.03 1.72 5.00
N LYS A 82 0.95 2.50 5.43
CA LYS A 82 1.81 2.17 6.57
C LYS A 82 0.98 1.84 7.81
N ASP A 83 1.40 0.84 8.59
CA ASP A 83 0.68 0.48 9.82
C ASP A 83 0.70 1.57 10.91
N MET A 84 1.48 2.63 10.71
CA MET A 84 1.47 3.85 11.52
C MET A 84 0.47 4.91 11.03
N GLU A 85 -0.34 4.59 10.02
CA GLU A 85 -1.53 5.33 9.62
C GLU A 85 -2.78 4.58 10.11
N SER A 86 -3.62 5.28 10.88
CA SER A 86 -4.84 4.68 11.43
C SER A 86 -5.92 4.60 10.33
N VAL A 87 -6.54 3.44 10.20
CA VAL A 87 -7.64 3.19 9.26
C VAL A 87 -8.78 2.58 10.05
N LYS A 88 -9.95 3.24 10.04
CA LYS A 88 -11.12 2.78 10.78
C LYS A 88 -11.45 1.34 10.39
N GLY A 89 -11.58 0.47 11.39
CA GLY A 89 -11.93 -0.93 11.24
C GLY A 89 -10.78 -1.87 10.90
N LEU A 90 -9.55 -1.35 10.69
CA LEU A 90 -8.36 -2.19 10.45
C LEU A 90 -7.44 -2.22 11.67
N PRO A 91 -6.57 -3.26 11.77
CA PRO A 91 -5.49 -3.28 12.74
C PRO A 91 -4.63 -2.03 12.67
N PHE A 92 -4.18 -1.57 13.84
CA PHE A 92 -3.31 -0.41 13.98
C PHE A 92 -2.29 -0.70 15.08
N THR A 93 -1.25 -1.44 14.69
CA THR A 93 -0.36 -2.11 15.66
C THR A 93 0.93 -1.33 15.91
N HIS A 94 1.26 -0.36 15.06
CA HIS A 94 2.55 0.34 15.08
C HIS A 94 3.75 -0.62 14.97
N GLY A 95 3.58 -1.83 14.44
CA GLY A 95 4.61 -2.87 14.50
C GLY A 95 4.98 -3.29 15.94
N SER A 96 4.11 -3.08 16.92
CA SER A 96 4.42 -3.21 18.35
C SER A 96 3.47 -4.18 19.06
N LEU A 97 4.04 -5.20 19.74
CA LEU A 97 3.28 -6.31 20.33
C LEU A 97 2.12 -5.90 21.25
N PRO A 98 2.23 -4.87 22.10
CA PRO A 98 1.11 -4.41 22.93
C PRO A 98 -0.14 -4.02 22.13
N TYR A 99 0.02 -3.57 20.89
CA TYR A 99 -1.08 -3.13 20.02
C TYR A 99 -1.47 -4.18 18.97
N LYS A 100 -0.97 -5.42 19.05
CA LYS A 100 -1.22 -6.46 18.03
C LYS A 100 -2.70 -6.75 17.74
N ASN A 101 -3.57 -6.51 18.72
CA ASN A 101 -5.01 -6.72 18.63
C ASN A 101 -5.80 -5.38 18.60
N PHE A 102 -5.11 -4.24 18.50
CA PHE A 102 -5.75 -2.94 18.49
C PHE A 102 -6.32 -2.66 17.10
N ILE A 103 -7.62 -2.35 17.05
CA ILE A 103 -8.36 -1.96 15.85
C ILE A 103 -8.69 -0.47 15.97
N SER A 104 -8.37 0.31 14.95
CA SER A 104 -8.63 1.75 14.97
C SER A 104 -10.13 2.04 14.78
N ASP A 105 -10.66 3.02 15.50
CA ASP A 105 -12.02 3.54 15.35
C ASP A 105 -12.10 4.76 14.41
N ASN A 106 -10.94 5.33 14.03
CA ASN A 106 -10.84 6.49 13.16
C ASN A 106 -9.85 6.31 12.01
N ASP A 107 -10.12 7.03 10.92
CA ASP A 107 -9.13 7.26 9.87
C ASP A 107 -8.21 8.43 10.26
N SER A 108 -6.92 8.29 9.96
CA SER A 108 -5.95 9.39 9.99
C SER A 108 -6.27 10.43 8.91
N LEU A 109 -5.66 11.61 8.99
CA LEU A 109 -5.87 12.65 7.98
C LEU A 109 -5.38 12.21 6.59
N THR A 110 -4.25 11.51 6.53
CA THR A 110 -3.70 10.95 5.28
C THR A 110 -4.69 9.96 4.66
N VAL A 111 -5.20 9.03 5.46
CA VAL A 111 -6.17 8.01 5.03
C VAL A 111 -7.48 8.64 4.56
N ARG A 112 -8.01 9.64 5.28
CA ARG A 112 -9.22 10.38 4.84
C ARG A 112 -9.00 11.03 3.48
N ARG A 113 -7.84 11.64 3.23
CA ARG A 113 -7.53 12.27 1.94
C ARG A 113 -7.42 11.25 0.80
N ILE A 114 -6.85 10.08 1.06
CA ILE A 114 -6.79 8.98 0.09
C ILE A 114 -8.21 8.52 -0.26
N LYS A 115 -9.03 8.20 0.75
CA LYS A 115 -10.44 7.78 0.56
C LYS A 115 -11.27 8.84 -0.15
N ASN A 116 -11.13 10.12 0.23
CA ASN A 116 -11.82 11.24 -0.43
C ASN A 116 -11.38 11.44 -1.89
N SER A 117 -10.17 11.00 -2.25
CA SER A 117 -9.68 10.98 -3.64
C SER A 117 -10.09 9.70 -4.39
N GLY A 118 -10.92 8.85 -3.78
CA GLY A 118 -11.45 7.61 -4.33
C GLY A 118 -10.53 6.39 -4.21
N GLY A 119 -9.40 6.50 -3.51
CA GLY A 119 -8.48 5.38 -3.32
C GLY A 119 -9.05 4.30 -2.41
N ILE A 120 -8.78 3.05 -2.75
CA ILE A 120 -9.16 1.87 -1.96
C ILE A 120 -8.02 1.55 -1.00
N VAL A 121 -8.23 1.70 0.31
CA VAL A 121 -7.18 1.36 1.28
C VAL A 121 -7.03 -0.15 1.36
N ALA A 122 -5.85 -0.66 1.02
CA ALA A 122 -5.62 -2.07 0.75
C ALA A 122 -4.50 -2.64 1.64
N GLY A 123 -4.87 -3.00 2.87
CA GLY A 123 -3.96 -3.57 3.87
C GLY A 123 -3.05 -2.56 4.58
N LYS A 124 -2.33 -3.04 5.59
CA LYS A 124 -1.38 -2.29 6.42
C LYS A 124 0.05 -2.74 6.14
N THR A 125 0.88 -1.87 5.58
CA THR A 125 2.28 -2.20 5.25
C THR A 125 3.15 -2.28 6.50
N ASN A 126 4.16 -3.13 6.41
CA ASN A 126 5.07 -3.47 7.48
C ASN A 126 5.97 -2.28 7.88
N THR A 127 6.29 -2.21 9.16
CA THR A 127 7.09 -1.16 9.82
C THR A 127 7.84 -1.77 11.00
N PRO A 128 9.02 -1.27 11.39
CA PRO A 128 9.57 -1.58 12.70
C PRO A 128 8.68 -1.00 13.80
N GLU A 129 8.86 -1.52 15.01
CA GLU A 129 8.16 -1.09 16.21
C GLU A 129 8.23 0.43 16.39
N ASN A 130 7.06 1.08 16.42
CA ASN A 130 6.84 2.53 16.54
C ASN A 130 7.58 3.39 15.49
N GLY A 131 8.06 2.77 14.42
CA GLY A 131 8.83 3.45 13.41
C GLY A 131 10.26 3.83 13.84
N PHE A 132 10.78 3.25 14.93
CA PHE A 132 12.07 3.62 15.56
C PHE A 132 13.29 2.84 15.06
N SER A 133 13.24 2.30 13.84
CA SER A 133 14.41 1.70 13.19
C SER A 133 14.55 2.13 11.73
N GLY A 134 15.80 2.17 11.24
CA GLY A 134 16.15 2.33 9.83
C GLY A 134 16.02 1.04 9.01
N THR A 135 15.45 0.00 9.60
CA THR A 135 15.16 -1.32 9.03
C THR A 135 13.70 -1.71 9.36
N THR A 136 13.20 -2.84 8.85
CA THR A 136 11.77 -3.21 8.95
C THR A 136 11.57 -4.57 9.61
N GLU A 137 12.21 -4.79 10.76
CA GLU A 137 11.96 -5.91 11.67
C GLU A 137 11.00 -5.49 12.79
N ASN A 138 10.07 -6.37 13.16
CA ASN A 138 9.27 -6.25 14.38
C ASN A 138 8.95 -7.64 14.96
N ARG A 139 8.19 -7.67 16.07
CA ARG A 139 7.85 -8.90 16.78
C ARG A 139 6.43 -9.43 16.47
N ILE A 140 5.67 -8.75 15.61
CA ILE A 140 4.32 -9.16 15.20
C ILE A 140 4.38 -10.08 13.98
N CYS A 141 5.20 -9.74 12.99
CA CYS A 141 5.36 -10.51 11.77
C CYS A 141 6.83 -10.59 11.33
N GLY A 142 7.10 -11.31 10.25
CA GLY A 142 8.42 -11.36 9.63
C GLY A 142 8.86 -10.00 9.07
N PRO A 143 10.17 -9.79 8.87
CA PRO A 143 10.69 -8.53 8.33
C PRO A 143 10.35 -8.35 6.85
N ALA A 144 10.26 -7.09 6.42
CA ALA A 144 10.23 -6.79 4.99
C ALA A 144 11.60 -7.06 4.36
N ARG A 145 11.63 -7.55 3.11
CA ARG A 145 12.85 -7.87 2.35
C ARG A 145 13.00 -6.99 1.13
N ASN A 146 14.24 -6.66 0.78
CA ASN A 146 14.54 -5.83 -0.38
C ASN A 146 14.23 -6.57 -1.70
N PRO A 147 13.46 -5.99 -2.63
CA PRO A 147 13.15 -6.61 -3.93
C PRO A 147 14.37 -6.91 -4.81
N TRP A 148 15.47 -6.17 -4.60
CA TRP A 148 16.71 -6.34 -5.36
C TRP A 148 17.61 -7.44 -4.80
N ASP A 149 17.50 -7.74 -3.51
CA ASP A 149 18.28 -8.77 -2.81
C ASP A 149 17.57 -9.16 -1.50
N ARG A 150 17.04 -10.38 -1.44
CA ARG A 150 16.19 -10.84 -0.33
C ARG A 150 16.94 -11.00 0.99
N GLU A 151 18.27 -11.06 0.96
CA GLU A 151 19.11 -11.11 2.16
C GLU A 151 19.38 -9.70 2.74
N LYS A 152 18.95 -8.64 2.04
CA LYS A 152 19.13 -7.25 2.46
C LYS A 152 17.85 -6.63 2.99
N THR A 153 18.04 -5.63 3.85
CA THR A 153 16.95 -4.77 4.32
C THR A 153 16.45 -3.85 3.21
N PRO A 154 15.14 -3.61 3.09
CA PRO A 154 14.61 -2.54 2.26
C PRO A 154 14.77 -1.16 2.92
N GLY A 155 15.41 -1.07 4.09
CA GLY A 155 15.45 0.13 4.92
C GLY A 155 14.20 0.25 5.77
N GLY A 156 14.02 1.43 6.38
CA GLY A 156 12.94 1.68 7.33
C GLY A 156 12.87 3.15 7.75
N SER A 157 11.81 3.58 8.44
CA SER A 157 10.76 2.72 8.96
C SER A 157 9.58 2.44 8.00
N SER A 158 9.54 3.03 6.82
CA SER A 158 8.46 2.77 5.83
C SER A 158 8.85 1.68 4.82
N GLY A 159 9.56 0.64 5.27
CA GLY A 159 10.10 -0.38 4.38
C GLY A 159 9.02 -1.18 3.66
N GLY A 160 7.94 -1.61 4.34
CA GLY A 160 6.83 -2.30 3.68
C GLY A 160 6.20 -1.46 2.55
N SER A 161 6.01 -0.16 2.80
CA SER A 161 5.52 0.79 1.78
C SER A 161 6.47 0.87 0.58
N ALA A 162 7.78 0.96 0.82
CA ALA A 162 8.76 1.04 -0.26
C ALA A 162 8.87 -0.26 -1.07
N VAL A 163 8.77 -1.41 -0.42
CA VAL A 163 8.73 -2.73 -1.08
C VAL A 163 7.48 -2.89 -1.93
N ALA A 164 6.31 -2.43 -1.44
CA ALA A 164 5.06 -2.44 -2.21
C ALA A 164 5.20 -1.70 -3.54
N VAL A 165 5.80 -0.50 -3.51
CA VAL A 165 6.02 0.30 -4.73
C VAL A 165 7.09 -0.34 -5.63
N ALA A 166 8.25 -0.68 -5.07
CA ALA A 166 9.38 -1.21 -5.83
C ALA A 166 9.09 -2.58 -6.50
N SER A 167 8.15 -3.36 -5.95
CA SER A 167 7.80 -4.70 -6.48
C SER A 167 6.63 -4.68 -7.48
N GLY A 168 6.11 -3.50 -7.81
CA GLY A 168 4.95 -3.34 -8.69
C GLY A 168 3.65 -3.85 -8.06
N LEU A 169 3.48 -3.70 -6.74
CA LEU A 169 2.21 -4.03 -6.08
C LEU A 169 1.23 -2.86 -6.18
N SER A 170 1.69 -1.63 -5.95
CA SER A 170 0.91 -0.41 -6.14
C SER A 170 1.85 0.73 -6.53
N PRO A 171 1.44 1.65 -7.42
CA PRO A 171 2.30 2.77 -7.82
C PRO A 171 2.57 3.77 -6.69
N PHE A 172 1.84 3.67 -5.57
CA PHE A 172 1.92 4.62 -4.47
C PHE A 172 1.60 3.97 -3.13
N SER A 173 2.39 4.29 -2.11
CA SER A 173 2.12 3.91 -0.73
C SER A 173 2.60 5.01 0.21
N PRO A 174 1.74 5.55 1.11
CA PRO A 174 2.17 6.55 2.08
C PRO A 174 3.11 5.95 3.13
N GLY A 175 3.93 6.83 3.70
CA GLY A 175 4.81 6.55 4.83
C GLY A 175 4.97 7.79 5.71
N GLY A 176 5.80 7.69 6.74
CA GLY A 176 6.14 8.81 7.63
C GLY A 176 7.65 8.94 7.77
N ASP A 177 8.16 10.17 7.84
CA ASP A 177 9.59 10.49 7.82
C ASP A 177 9.95 11.60 8.81
N GLY A 178 10.35 11.20 10.01
CA GLY A 178 10.95 12.10 11.01
C GLY A 178 12.48 12.13 10.97
N GLY A 179 13.12 11.03 10.55
CA GLY A 179 14.58 10.87 10.52
C GLY A 179 15.13 10.22 9.25
N GLY A 180 14.36 10.24 8.15
CA GLY A 180 14.68 9.54 6.91
C GLY A 180 13.74 8.37 6.59
N SER A 181 12.72 8.13 7.40
CA SER A 181 11.91 6.91 7.32
C SER A 181 11.08 6.71 6.04
N VAL A 182 11.02 7.69 5.13
CA VAL A 182 10.56 7.51 3.74
C VAL A 182 11.74 7.51 2.78
N ARG A 183 12.70 8.42 2.96
CA ARG A 183 13.85 8.59 2.05
C ARG A 183 14.85 7.42 2.10
N ILE A 184 15.14 6.88 3.29
CA ILE A 184 16.02 5.72 3.50
C ILE A 184 15.49 4.50 2.74
N PRO A 185 14.25 4.03 2.99
CA PRO A 185 13.78 2.85 2.29
C PRO A 185 13.60 3.09 0.79
N ALA A 186 13.20 4.30 0.37
CA ALA A 186 13.16 4.66 -1.05
C ALA A 186 14.55 4.56 -1.73
N GLY A 187 15.61 5.03 -1.07
CA GLY A 187 16.98 4.91 -1.57
C GLY A 187 17.46 3.45 -1.63
N PHE A 188 17.06 2.61 -0.67
CA PHE A 188 17.46 1.21 -0.61
C PHE A 188 16.70 0.34 -1.62
N THR A 189 15.46 0.70 -1.95
CA THR A 189 14.63 -0.02 -2.93
C THR A 189 14.58 0.66 -4.30
N GLY A 190 15.38 1.71 -4.54
CA GLY A 190 15.54 2.30 -5.87
C GLY A 190 14.30 3.01 -6.41
N ILE A 191 13.49 3.61 -5.53
CA ILE A 191 12.27 4.36 -5.90
C ILE A 191 12.34 5.80 -5.42
N TYR A 192 11.38 6.62 -5.86
CA TYR A 192 11.21 7.98 -5.35
C TYR A 192 10.54 7.96 -3.97
N GLY A 193 11.07 8.75 -3.04
CA GLY A 193 10.49 8.99 -1.72
C GLY A 193 10.53 10.47 -1.36
N ILE A 194 9.36 11.07 -1.10
CA ILE A 194 9.23 12.51 -0.83
C ILE A 194 8.88 12.71 0.63
N LYS A 195 9.74 13.42 1.38
CA LYS A 195 9.39 14.02 2.67
C LYS A 195 8.94 15.46 2.42
N PRO A 196 7.63 15.79 2.53
CA PRO A 196 7.16 17.16 2.39
C PRO A 196 7.72 18.06 3.52
N ASN A 197 7.67 19.38 3.30
CA ASN A 197 8.17 20.38 4.25
C ASN A 197 7.34 20.45 5.53
#